data_AF-A0A3B0ZPV1-F1
#
_entry.id   AF-A0A3B0ZPV1-F1
#
_cell.length_a   1.000
_cell.length_b   1.000
_cell.length_c   1.000
_cell.angle_alpha   90.00
_cell.angle_beta   90.00
_cell.angle_gamma   90.00
#
_symmetry.space_group_name_H-M   'P 1'
#
loop_
_entity.id
_entity.type
_entity.pdbx_description
1 polymer ?
#
loop_
_entity_poly.entity_id
_entity_poly.type
_entity_poly.pdbx_seq_one_letter_code
_entity_poly.pdbx_strand_id
1 'polypeptide(L)'
;MSTLNEYILLFDIDGVLAMDGDVNNQNLSEIISLHPNIVEVFQNITFPVAILTHRSRREAEQILSALKINRKKLVGCFTAQDLLSSALLKHQYRTLLKQGLKKSFILPLLEDKYGFKKENIAMVDDRPENLSVLMKSGVGLTMLAPHVVFRSENSVMSFDLEQVISIFKQWVANHDQKTITTALTNKQRYLGGWSQTGMDIEMMNKTFIYCRRAVRKVRKSIAQVIR
;
A
#
# COMPACT_ATOMS: atom_id res chain seq x y z
N MET A 1 15.32 -16.30 18.35
CA MET A 1 14.46 -15.24 17.77
C MET A 1 13.39 -15.92 16.93
N SER A 2 12.14 -15.44 16.94
CA SER A 2 11.07 -16.03 16.10
C SER A 2 11.42 -15.87 14.62
N THR A 3 11.24 -16.91 13.82
CA THR A 3 11.41 -16.88 12.35
C THR A 3 10.59 -15.76 11.71
N LEU A 4 9.45 -15.38 12.29
CA LEU A 4 8.60 -14.27 11.82
C LEU A 4 9.33 -12.92 11.75
N ASN A 5 10.40 -12.71 12.53
CA ASN A 5 11.14 -11.44 12.52
C ASN A 5 12.06 -11.28 11.31
N GLU A 6 12.30 -12.35 10.55
CA GLU A 6 13.05 -12.31 9.28
C GLU A 6 12.16 -11.92 8.10
N TYR A 7 10.85 -11.80 8.34
CA TYR A 7 9.82 -11.51 7.35
C TYR A 7 9.17 -10.16 7.62
N ILE A 8 8.65 -9.54 6.57
CA ILE A 8 7.89 -8.30 6.68
C ILE A 8 6.63 -8.36 5.84
N LEU A 9 5.53 -7.89 6.43
CA LEU A 9 4.27 -7.70 5.74
C LEU A 9 4.05 -6.22 5.41
N LEU A 10 3.88 -5.93 4.13
CA LEU A 10 3.64 -4.60 3.59
C LEU A 10 2.16 -4.43 3.22
N PHE A 11 1.58 -3.31 3.61
CA PHE A 11 0.23 -2.92 3.21
C PHE A 11 0.26 -1.68 2.32
N ASP A 12 -0.48 -1.69 1.22
CA ASP A 12 -0.92 -0.42 0.62
C ASP A 12 -1.89 0.31 1.55
N ILE A 13 -2.10 1.60 1.31
CA ILE A 13 -3.16 2.37 1.94
C ILE A 13 -4.42 2.25 1.08
N ASP A 14 -4.35 2.69 -0.17
CA ASP A 14 -5.50 2.85 -1.05
C ASP A 14 -6.08 1.49 -1.44
N GLY A 15 -7.39 1.32 -1.29
CA GLY A 15 -8.08 0.05 -1.59
C GLY A 15 -7.75 -1.10 -0.64
N VAL A 16 -6.81 -0.90 0.31
CA VAL A 16 -6.36 -1.93 1.25
C VAL A 16 -6.69 -1.58 2.69
N LEU A 17 -6.29 -0.41 3.18
CA LEU A 17 -6.60 0.06 4.54
C LEU A 17 -7.64 1.18 4.55
N ALA A 18 -7.62 2.02 3.53
CA ALA A 18 -8.51 3.15 3.38
C ALA A 18 -8.90 3.34 1.90
N MET A 19 -9.94 4.12 1.66
CA MET A 19 -10.30 4.59 0.32
C MET A 19 -10.71 6.05 0.37
N ASP A 20 -10.59 6.72 -0.77
CA ASP A 20 -11.27 7.99 -1.00
C ASP A 20 -12.75 7.69 -1.24
N GLY A 21 -13.65 8.43 -0.60
CA GLY A 21 -15.08 8.32 -0.83
C GLY A 21 -15.80 9.65 -0.67
N ASP A 22 -16.91 9.81 -1.39
CA ASP A 22 -17.75 11.00 -1.28
C ASP A 22 -18.80 10.78 -0.18
N VAL A 23 -18.85 11.71 0.78
CA VAL A 23 -19.81 11.61 1.87
C VAL A 23 -21.04 12.47 1.56
N ASN A 24 -22.21 11.82 1.58
CA ASN A 24 -23.53 12.44 1.69
C ASN A 24 -23.85 13.56 0.67
N ASN A 25 -23.53 13.41 -0.62
CA ASN A 25 -23.88 14.39 -1.66
C ASN A 25 -23.38 15.83 -1.40
N GLN A 26 -22.46 16.04 -0.45
CA GLN A 26 -21.95 17.36 -0.06
C GLN A 26 -20.66 17.76 -0.81
N ASN A 27 -20.27 17.03 -1.86
CA ASN A 27 -19.02 17.23 -2.63
C ASN A 27 -17.74 17.25 -1.78
N LEU A 28 -17.78 16.75 -0.53
CA LEU A 28 -16.62 16.59 0.32
C LEU A 28 -16.08 15.18 0.15
N SER A 29 -14.86 15.10 -0.40
CA SER A 29 -14.13 13.86 -0.57
C SER A 29 -13.37 13.57 0.73
N GLU A 30 -13.73 12.47 1.39
CA GLU A 30 -13.16 12.04 2.68
C GLU A 30 -12.38 10.74 2.55
N ILE A 31 -11.44 10.53 3.46
CA ILE A 31 -10.80 9.22 3.65
C ILE A 31 -11.71 8.36 4.52
N ILE A 32 -12.05 7.18 4.03
CA ILE A 32 -12.88 6.20 4.72
C ILE A 32 -12.02 4.99 5.10
N SER A 33 -12.06 4.60 6.39
CA SER A 33 -11.41 3.37 6.87
C SER A 33 -12.10 2.14 6.31
N LEU A 34 -11.36 1.20 5.71
CA LEU A 34 -11.94 -0.04 5.17
C LEU A 34 -12.21 -1.12 6.24
N HIS A 35 -11.64 -0.95 7.43
CA HIS A 35 -11.64 -2.00 8.46
C HIS A 35 -12.02 -1.43 9.82
N PRO A 36 -13.15 -1.85 10.42
CA PRO A 36 -13.58 -1.34 11.72
C PRO A 36 -12.67 -1.78 12.86
N ASN A 37 -12.01 -2.94 12.73
CA ASN A 37 -11.09 -3.52 13.72
C ASN A 37 -9.61 -3.21 13.43
N ILE A 38 -9.31 -2.23 12.55
CA ILE A 38 -7.92 -1.95 12.13
C ILE A 38 -6.98 -1.68 13.31
N VAL A 39 -7.44 -0.92 14.30
CA VAL A 39 -6.65 -0.57 15.48
C VAL A 39 -6.29 -1.81 16.29
N GLU A 40 -7.28 -2.65 16.57
CA GLU A 40 -7.11 -3.89 17.34
C GLU A 40 -6.18 -4.86 16.61
N VAL A 41 -6.39 -5.07 15.31
CA VAL A 41 -5.54 -5.95 14.50
C VAL A 41 -4.09 -5.48 14.55
N PHE A 42 -3.82 -4.20 14.28
CA PHE A 42 -2.45 -3.67 14.30
C PHE A 42 -1.80 -3.68 15.69
N GLN A 43 -2.58 -3.56 16.77
CA GLN A 43 -2.06 -3.67 18.14
C GLN A 43 -1.56 -5.09 18.46
N ASN A 44 -2.28 -6.09 17.94
CA ASN A 44 -2.03 -7.53 18.17
C ASN A 44 -0.95 -8.13 17.25
N ILE A 45 -0.45 -7.38 16.27
CA ILE A 45 0.66 -7.81 15.42
C ILE A 45 1.96 -7.83 16.24
N THR A 46 2.64 -8.97 16.20
CA THR A 46 3.91 -9.23 16.92
C THR A 46 5.10 -9.40 15.99
N PHE A 47 4.92 -9.18 14.69
CA PHE A 47 5.93 -9.35 13.64
C PHE A 47 6.08 -8.06 12.82
N PRO A 48 7.16 -7.92 12.04
CA PRO A 48 7.42 -6.69 11.29
C PRO A 48 6.33 -6.37 10.26
N VAL A 49 5.76 -5.17 10.36
CA VAL A 49 4.78 -4.63 9.41
C VAL A 49 5.19 -3.24 8.97
N ALA A 50 4.98 -2.90 7.70
CA ALA A 50 5.16 -1.56 7.19
C ALA A 50 4.07 -1.17 6.20
N ILE A 51 4.02 0.13 5.92
CA ILE A 51 3.13 0.71 4.92
C ILE A 51 3.94 1.01 3.66
N LEU A 52 3.40 0.69 2.48
CA LEU A 52 4.00 0.98 1.19
C LEU A 52 2.97 1.58 0.23
N THR A 53 3.06 2.89 0.03
CA THR A 53 2.08 3.66 -0.74
C THR A 53 2.74 4.58 -1.78
N HIS A 54 1.98 4.93 -2.82
CA HIS A 54 2.35 5.99 -3.76
C HIS A 54 1.89 7.39 -3.30
N ARG A 55 1.27 7.52 -2.12
CA ARG A 55 0.98 8.83 -1.52
C ARG A 55 2.25 9.51 -1.04
N SER A 56 2.18 10.82 -0.82
CA SER A 56 3.25 11.57 -0.15
C SER A 56 3.36 11.16 1.33
N ARG A 57 4.54 11.38 1.94
CA ARG A 57 4.73 11.12 3.38
C ARG A 57 3.71 11.83 4.27
N ARG A 58 3.44 13.11 4.00
CA ARG A 58 2.46 13.89 4.75
C ARG A 58 1.06 13.26 4.67
N GLU A 59 0.60 12.92 3.47
CA GLU A 59 -0.72 12.30 3.28
C GLU A 59 -0.80 10.93 3.95
N ALA A 60 0.22 10.09 3.77
CA ALA A 60 0.27 8.77 4.38
C ALA A 60 0.21 8.86 5.91
N GLU A 61 0.98 9.76 6.52
CA GLU A 61 0.97 9.96 7.97
C GLU A 61 -0.37 10.48 8.49
N GLN A 62 -1.02 11.39 7.76
CA GLN A 62 -2.35 11.88 8.11
C GLN A 62 -3.38 10.74 8.07
N ILE A 63 -3.39 9.93 7.00
CA ILE A 63 -4.27 8.77 6.87
C ILE A 63 -4.05 7.79 8.02
N LEU A 64 -2.80 7.40 8.28
CA LEU A 64 -2.48 6.47 9.38
C LEU A 64 -2.91 7.02 10.75
N SER A 65 -2.77 8.33 10.96
CA SER A 65 -3.23 9.00 12.18
C SER A 65 -4.75 8.91 12.33
N ALA A 66 -5.51 9.13 11.26
CA ALA A 66 -6.96 9.06 11.35
C ALA A 66 -7.51 7.63 11.42
N LEU A 67 -6.79 6.67 10.85
CA LEU A 67 -7.00 5.23 11.10
C LEU A 67 -6.59 4.81 12.51
N LYS A 68 -6.02 5.72 13.32
CA LYS A 68 -5.55 5.49 14.70
C LYS A 68 -4.53 4.34 14.79
N ILE A 69 -3.75 4.12 13.72
CA ILE A 69 -2.69 3.11 13.70
C ILE A 69 -1.49 3.66 14.48
N ASN A 70 -1.06 2.91 15.50
CA ASN A 70 0.12 3.28 16.27
C ASN A 70 1.40 3.10 15.44
N ARG A 71 1.97 4.22 14.96
CA ARG A 71 3.18 4.22 14.13
C ARG A 71 4.39 3.55 14.78
N LYS A 72 4.47 3.49 16.11
CA LYS A 72 5.57 2.80 16.80
C LYS A 72 5.55 1.28 16.62
N LYS A 73 4.42 0.72 16.15
CA LYS A 73 4.28 -0.70 15.81
C LYS A 73 4.74 -1.01 14.38
N LEU A 74 4.97 0.00 13.55
CA LEU A 74 5.40 -0.16 12.17
C LEU A 74 6.92 -0.08 12.08
N VAL A 75 7.52 -0.92 11.23
CA VAL A 75 8.93 -0.80 10.81
C VAL A 75 9.13 0.52 10.07
N GLY A 76 8.15 0.92 9.26
CA GLY A 76 8.21 2.17 8.52
C GLY A 76 6.94 2.48 7.72
N CYS A 77 6.89 3.69 7.21
CA CYS A 77 5.93 4.14 6.21
C CYS A 77 6.70 4.60 4.97
N PHE A 78 6.73 3.73 3.97
CA PHE A 78 7.42 3.92 2.70
C PHE A 78 6.48 4.57 1.69
N THR A 79 6.86 5.74 1.19
CA THR A 79 5.99 6.60 0.40
C THR A 79 6.56 6.83 -0.99
N ALA A 80 5.87 7.64 -1.81
CA ALA A 80 6.37 8.02 -3.12
C ALA A 80 7.78 8.66 -3.07
N GLN A 81 8.09 9.41 -2.01
CA GLN A 81 9.42 9.98 -1.82
C GLN A 81 10.49 8.90 -1.64
N ASP A 82 10.24 7.88 -0.80
CA ASP A 82 11.21 6.80 -0.57
C ASP A 82 11.40 5.95 -1.84
N LEU A 83 10.31 5.67 -2.55
CA LEU A 83 10.35 4.98 -3.83
C LEU A 83 11.19 5.74 -4.85
N LEU A 84 11.03 7.06 -4.92
CA LEU A 84 11.78 7.91 -5.83
C LEU A 84 13.26 7.93 -5.44
N SER A 85 13.56 8.21 -4.17
CA SER A 85 14.93 8.24 -3.65
C SER A 85 15.65 6.90 -3.87
N SER A 86 15.00 5.78 -3.57
CA SER A 86 15.56 4.45 -3.78
C SER A 86 15.84 4.17 -5.26
N ALA A 87 14.90 4.54 -6.16
CA ALA A 87 15.09 4.40 -7.61
C ALA A 87 16.28 5.21 -8.13
N LEU A 88 16.45 6.44 -7.64
CA LEU A 88 17.56 7.31 -8.04
C LEU A 88 18.90 6.76 -7.50
N LEU A 89 18.96 6.39 -6.23
CA LEU A 89 20.17 5.85 -5.58
C LEU A 89 20.65 4.55 -6.23
N LYS A 90 19.74 3.73 -6.78
CA LYS A 90 20.07 2.49 -7.49
C LYS A 90 20.15 2.65 -9.00
N HIS A 91 20.32 3.89 -9.47
CA HIS A 91 20.50 4.25 -10.88
C HIS A 91 19.38 3.79 -11.83
N GLN A 92 18.16 3.63 -11.35
CA GLN A 92 17.00 3.14 -12.13
C GLN A 92 16.28 4.26 -12.92
N TYR A 93 17.00 5.32 -13.30
CA TYR A 93 16.45 6.52 -13.96
C TYR A 93 15.66 6.19 -15.23
N ARG A 94 16.20 5.30 -16.07
CA ARG A 94 15.56 4.89 -17.32
C ARG A 94 14.21 4.20 -17.07
N THR A 95 14.15 3.34 -16.06
CA THR A 95 12.93 2.64 -15.67
C THR A 95 11.90 3.61 -15.11
N LEU A 96 12.33 4.54 -14.25
CA LEU A 96 11.47 5.59 -13.70
C LEU A 96 10.84 6.46 -14.81
N LEU A 97 11.62 6.86 -15.82
CA LEU A 97 11.12 7.67 -16.95
C LEU A 97 10.14 6.88 -17.85
N LYS A 98 10.47 5.62 -18.16
CA LYS A 98 9.66 4.79 -19.06
C LYS A 98 8.38 4.27 -18.41
N GLN A 99 8.50 3.78 -17.18
CA GLN A 99 7.44 3.02 -16.50
C GLN A 99 6.77 3.77 -15.36
N GLY A 100 7.30 4.94 -14.97
CA GLY A 100 6.84 5.69 -13.81
C GLY A 100 7.38 5.12 -12.49
N LEU A 101 6.85 5.65 -11.38
CA LEU A 101 7.18 5.19 -10.04
C LEU A 101 6.55 3.81 -9.79
N LYS A 102 7.32 2.88 -9.20
CA LYS A 102 6.91 1.50 -8.93
C LYS A 102 7.21 1.14 -7.49
N LYS A 103 6.33 0.36 -6.86
CA LYS A 103 6.51 -0.16 -5.51
C LYS A 103 7.75 -1.06 -5.36
N SER A 104 8.13 -1.78 -6.41
CA SER A 104 9.34 -2.62 -6.40
C SER A 104 10.64 -1.83 -6.21
N PHE A 105 10.63 -0.50 -6.38
CA PHE A 105 11.80 0.32 -6.09
C PHE A 105 12.14 0.37 -4.60
N ILE A 106 11.26 -0.06 -3.70
CA ILE A 106 11.56 -0.12 -2.27
C ILE A 106 12.46 -1.30 -1.89
N LEU A 107 12.51 -2.35 -2.70
CA LEU A 107 13.14 -3.61 -2.33
C LEU A 107 14.62 -3.46 -1.91
N PRO A 108 15.47 -2.71 -2.63
CA PRO A 108 16.84 -2.50 -2.20
C PRO A 108 16.96 -1.79 -0.85
N LEU A 109 16.03 -0.87 -0.54
CA LEU A 109 16.02 -0.20 0.76
C LEU A 109 15.65 -1.18 1.89
N LEU A 110 14.66 -2.05 1.67
CA LEU A 110 14.26 -3.07 2.65
C LEU A 110 15.40 -4.07 2.93
N GLU A 111 16.12 -4.45 1.90
CA GLU A 111 17.27 -5.36 2.00
C GLU A 111 18.46 -4.68 2.68
N ASP A 112 18.94 -3.56 2.15
CA ASP A 112 20.17 -2.91 2.62
C ASP A 112 20.03 -2.30 4.02
N LYS A 113 18.88 -1.69 4.32
CA LYS A 113 18.68 -0.94 5.57
C LYS A 113 18.03 -1.77 6.67
N TYR A 114 17.12 -2.67 6.31
CA TYR A 114 16.33 -3.42 7.28
C TYR A 114 16.63 -4.93 7.27
N GLY A 115 17.48 -5.41 6.36
CA GLY A 115 17.89 -6.82 6.31
C GLY A 115 16.82 -7.78 5.77
N PHE A 116 15.70 -7.28 5.23
CA PHE A 116 14.66 -8.12 4.68
C PHE A 116 15.01 -8.53 3.26
N LYS A 117 15.33 -9.82 3.06
CA LYS A 117 15.50 -10.40 1.73
C LYS A 117 14.18 -10.38 0.97
N LYS A 118 14.24 -10.31 -0.36
CA LYS A 118 13.04 -10.14 -1.20
C LYS A 118 12.06 -11.31 -1.04
N GLU A 119 12.59 -12.52 -0.95
CA GLU A 119 11.83 -13.73 -0.70
C GLU A 119 11.11 -13.73 0.66
N ASN A 120 11.50 -12.88 1.60
CA ASN A 120 10.89 -12.76 2.93
C ASN A 120 9.91 -11.58 3.03
N ILE A 121 9.56 -10.96 1.90
CA ILE A 121 8.61 -9.85 1.84
C ILE A 121 7.24 -10.36 1.40
N ALA A 122 6.20 -9.95 2.11
CA ALA A 122 4.81 -10.09 1.71
C ALA A 122 4.19 -8.72 1.39
N MET A 123 3.33 -8.63 0.37
CA MET A 123 2.62 -7.40 0.01
C MET A 123 1.12 -7.63 -0.15
N VAL A 124 0.31 -6.73 0.42
CA VAL A 124 -1.13 -6.60 0.14
C VAL A 124 -1.38 -5.34 -0.67
N ASP A 125 -2.00 -5.49 -1.84
CA ASP A 125 -2.31 -4.40 -2.78
C ASP A 125 -3.63 -4.72 -3.48
N ASP A 126 -4.43 -3.70 -3.82
CA ASP A 126 -5.66 -3.86 -4.59
C ASP A 126 -5.41 -3.87 -6.11
N ARG A 127 -4.20 -3.48 -6.54
CA ARG A 127 -3.83 -3.40 -7.97
C ARG A 127 -2.99 -4.58 -8.41
N PRO A 128 -3.51 -5.46 -9.29
CA PRO A 128 -2.81 -6.66 -9.73
C PRO A 128 -1.49 -6.35 -10.46
N GLU A 129 -1.39 -5.22 -11.14
CA GLU A 129 -0.16 -4.80 -11.82
C GLU A 129 0.98 -4.43 -10.84
N ASN A 130 0.66 -3.93 -9.64
CA ASN A 130 1.67 -3.67 -8.61
C ASN A 130 2.24 -5.00 -8.09
N LEU A 131 1.34 -5.95 -7.79
CA LEU A 131 1.72 -7.28 -7.30
C LEU A 131 2.52 -8.06 -8.34
N SER A 132 2.11 -8.03 -9.61
CA SER A 132 2.84 -8.71 -10.69
C SER A 132 4.28 -8.21 -10.83
N VAL A 133 4.51 -6.90 -10.69
CA VAL A 133 5.86 -6.32 -10.74
C VAL A 133 6.70 -6.72 -9.52
N LEU A 134 6.10 -6.74 -8.33
CA LEU A 134 6.77 -7.18 -7.09
C LEU A 134 7.15 -8.67 -7.15
N MET A 135 6.23 -9.53 -7.59
CA MET A 135 6.48 -10.97 -7.82
C MET A 135 7.66 -11.18 -8.76
N LYS A 136 7.67 -10.51 -9.92
CA LYS A 136 8.79 -10.60 -10.89
C LYS A 136 10.12 -10.09 -10.32
N SER A 137 10.07 -9.27 -9.28
CA SER A 137 11.24 -8.73 -8.60
C SER A 137 11.72 -9.62 -7.44
N GLY A 138 11.06 -10.75 -7.19
CA GLY A 138 11.46 -11.75 -6.18
C GLY A 138 10.71 -11.66 -4.84
N VAL A 139 9.65 -10.85 -4.72
CA VAL A 139 8.84 -10.76 -3.49
C VAL A 139 8.14 -12.08 -3.22
N GLY A 140 8.37 -12.68 -2.05
CA GLY A 140 7.92 -14.04 -1.72
C GLY A 140 6.41 -14.27 -1.71
N LEU A 141 5.63 -13.31 -1.17
CA LEU A 141 4.18 -13.42 -1.10
C LEU A 141 3.48 -12.16 -1.61
N THR A 142 2.46 -12.33 -2.44
CA THR A 142 1.54 -11.27 -2.82
C THR A 142 0.10 -11.65 -2.55
N MET A 143 -0.65 -10.71 -1.97
CA MET A 143 -2.05 -10.86 -1.62
C MET A 143 -2.85 -9.79 -2.35
N LEU A 144 -3.71 -10.21 -3.29
CA LEU A 144 -4.58 -9.31 -4.01
C LEU A 144 -5.80 -9.01 -3.17
N ALA A 145 -5.89 -7.76 -2.69
CA ALA A 145 -7.12 -7.25 -2.10
C ALA A 145 -8.18 -7.09 -3.19
N PRO A 146 -9.46 -7.39 -2.90
CA PRO A 146 -10.53 -7.10 -3.82
C PRO A 146 -10.58 -5.61 -4.10
N HIS A 147 -10.70 -5.25 -5.37
CA HIS A 147 -10.91 -3.86 -5.76
C HIS A 147 -12.15 -3.35 -5.04
N VAL A 148 -12.00 -2.23 -4.33
CA VAL A 148 -13.11 -1.66 -3.58
C VAL A 148 -14.13 -1.12 -4.57
N VAL A 149 -15.35 -1.63 -4.47
CA VAL A 149 -16.48 -1.22 -5.31
C VAL A 149 -17.64 -0.90 -4.38
N PHE A 150 -18.19 0.32 -4.52
CA PHE A 150 -19.47 0.67 -3.92
C PHE A 150 -20.55 -0.24 -4.50
N ARG A 151 -21.12 -1.08 -3.65
CA ARG A 151 -22.26 -1.95 -4.02
C ARG A 151 -23.58 -1.21 -3.85
N SER A 152 -23.62 -0.28 -2.90
CA SER A 152 -24.73 0.64 -2.63
C SER A 152 -24.18 1.89 -1.94
N GLU A 153 -25.03 2.89 -1.71
CA GLU A 153 -24.67 4.12 -0.95
C GLU A 153 -24.06 3.81 0.43
N ASN A 154 -24.40 2.65 1.01
CA ASN A 154 -24.02 2.29 2.38
C ASN A 154 -23.18 1.01 2.48
N SER A 155 -22.65 0.49 1.37
CA SER A 155 -21.81 -0.71 1.44
C SER A 155 -20.73 -0.76 0.36
N VAL A 156 -19.60 -1.34 0.74
CA VAL A 156 -18.49 -1.59 -0.17
C VAL A 156 -18.01 -3.02 -0.05
N MET A 157 -17.39 -3.49 -1.13
CA MET A 157 -16.65 -4.75 -1.12
C MET A 157 -15.23 -4.52 -0.60
N SER A 158 -14.83 -5.27 0.42
CA SER A 158 -13.46 -5.29 0.94
C SER A 158 -13.09 -6.73 1.32
N PHE A 159 -12.19 -6.91 2.29
CA PHE A 159 -11.72 -8.20 2.79
C PHE A 159 -11.59 -8.18 4.31
N ASP A 160 -11.10 -9.27 4.89
CA ASP A 160 -10.80 -9.34 6.32
C ASP A 160 -9.30 -9.18 6.59
N LEU A 161 -8.91 -8.19 7.41
CA LEU A 161 -7.51 -8.02 7.79
C LEU A 161 -6.97 -9.26 8.51
N GLU A 162 -7.79 -9.96 9.30
CA GLU A 162 -7.34 -11.16 10.01
C GLU A 162 -6.98 -12.29 9.04
N GLN A 163 -7.64 -12.36 7.87
CA GLN A 163 -7.30 -13.30 6.82
C GLN A 163 -5.89 -13.04 6.29
N VAL A 164 -5.52 -11.79 6.07
CA VAL A 164 -4.15 -11.42 5.64
C VAL A 164 -3.12 -11.91 6.66
N ILE A 165 -3.37 -11.65 7.95
CA ILE A 165 -2.47 -12.06 9.03
C ILE A 165 -2.34 -13.58 9.08
N SER A 166 -3.45 -14.30 8.92
CA SER A 166 -3.46 -15.77 8.87
C SER A 166 -2.66 -16.31 7.69
N ILE A 167 -2.88 -15.78 6.48
CA ILE A 167 -2.16 -16.21 5.27
C ILE A 167 -0.66 -15.94 5.42
N PHE A 168 -0.29 -14.76 5.91
CA PHE A 168 1.11 -14.41 6.15
C PHE A 168 1.78 -15.39 7.12
N LYS A 169 1.15 -15.68 8.27
CA LYS A 169 1.70 -16.62 9.26
C LYS A 169 1.83 -18.03 8.70
N GLN A 170 0.83 -18.49 7.93
CA GLN A 170 0.88 -19.80 7.28
C GLN A 170 2.00 -19.89 6.25
N TRP A 171 2.17 -18.84 5.44
CA TRP A 171 3.27 -18.76 4.47
C TRP A 171 4.64 -18.81 5.16
N VAL A 172 4.84 -18.05 6.24
CA VAL A 172 6.08 -18.11 7.02
C VAL A 172 6.30 -19.49 7.65
N ALA A 173 5.24 -20.16 8.14
CA ALA A 173 5.38 -21.50 8.70
C ALA A 173 5.78 -22.56 7.65
N ASN A 174 5.37 -22.37 6.39
CA ASN A 174 5.59 -23.29 5.29
C ASN A 174 6.80 -22.90 4.42
N HIS A 175 7.95 -22.59 5.05
CA HIS A 175 9.20 -22.04 4.48
C HIS A 175 9.72 -22.64 3.15
N ASP A 176 9.17 -23.77 2.68
CA ASP A 176 9.57 -24.50 1.48
C ASP A 176 8.93 -24.00 0.17
N GLN A 177 8.13 -22.92 0.18
CA GLN A 177 7.32 -22.57 -0.99
C GLN A 177 7.88 -21.43 -1.85
N LYS A 178 7.88 -21.72 -3.17
CA LYS A 178 7.97 -20.78 -4.29
C LYS A 178 7.13 -19.53 -4.07
N THR A 179 7.48 -18.46 -4.75
CA THR A 179 6.73 -17.20 -4.78
C THR A 179 5.22 -17.43 -4.97
N ILE A 180 4.38 -16.95 -4.03
CA ILE A 180 2.93 -17.21 -4.01
C ILE A 180 2.14 -15.93 -4.32
N THR A 181 1.10 -16.06 -5.14
CA THR A 181 0.03 -15.05 -5.25
C THR A 181 -1.28 -15.64 -4.76
N THR A 182 -1.98 -14.94 -3.87
CA THR A 182 -3.27 -15.35 -3.33
C THR A 182 -4.27 -14.21 -3.42
N ALA A 183 -5.48 -14.47 -3.91
CA ALA A 183 -6.57 -13.50 -3.84
C ALA A 183 -7.25 -13.58 -2.47
N LEU A 184 -7.52 -12.43 -1.86
CA LEU A 184 -8.24 -12.35 -0.59
C LEU A 184 -9.74 -12.57 -0.81
N THR A 185 -10.41 -13.09 0.20
CA THR A 185 -11.84 -13.39 0.11
C THR A 185 -12.65 -12.11 0.20
N ASN A 186 -13.54 -11.92 -0.78
CA ASN A 186 -14.50 -10.83 -0.81
C ASN A 186 -15.39 -10.84 0.44
N LYS A 187 -15.49 -9.69 1.11
CA LYS A 187 -16.38 -9.47 2.25
C LYS A 187 -17.10 -8.15 2.06
N GLN A 188 -18.42 -8.21 1.93
CA GLN A 188 -19.25 -7.01 1.91
C GLN A 188 -19.27 -6.40 3.31
N ARG A 189 -19.05 -5.08 3.39
CA ARG A 189 -19.06 -4.33 4.64
C ARG A 189 -19.98 -3.12 4.51
N TYR A 190 -20.72 -2.84 5.57
CA TYR A 190 -21.59 -1.67 5.65
C TYR A 190 -20.79 -0.45 6.13
N LEU A 191 -20.91 0.65 5.38
CA LEU A 191 -20.25 1.93 5.67
C LEU A 191 -20.76 2.58 6.95
N GLY A 192 -21.98 2.26 7.39
CA GLY A 192 -22.52 2.73 8.68
C GLY A 192 -21.69 2.29 9.90
N GLY A 193 -20.80 1.30 9.74
CA GLY A 193 -19.82 0.89 10.75
C GLY A 193 -18.40 1.41 10.49
N TRP A 194 -18.19 2.23 9.46
CA TRP A 194 -16.88 2.76 9.09
C TRP A 194 -16.74 4.18 9.60
N SER A 195 -15.66 4.43 10.36
CA SER A 195 -15.37 5.73 10.90
C SER A 195 -14.87 6.65 9.78
N GLN A 196 -15.66 7.69 9.49
CA GLN A 196 -15.18 8.88 8.80
C GLN A 196 -13.93 9.39 9.51
N THR A 197 -12.90 9.69 8.73
CA THR A 197 -11.64 10.18 9.29
C THR A 197 -11.67 11.67 9.62
N GLY A 198 -12.65 12.43 9.13
CA GLY A 198 -12.69 13.88 9.27
C GLY A 198 -11.70 14.62 8.35
N MET A 199 -11.12 13.95 7.35
CA MET A 199 -10.08 14.51 6.49
C MET A 199 -10.58 14.83 5.09
N ASP A 200 -10.67 16.13 4.78
CA ASP A 200 -10.99 16.67 3.46
C ASP A 200 -9.79 16.58 2.50
N ILE A 201 -10.00 15.91 1.37
CA ILE A 201 -9.00 15.68 0.32
C ILE A 201 -8.65 16.97 -0.46
N GLU A 202 -9.56 17.96 -0.57
CA GLU A 202 -9.30 19.19 -1.34
C GLU A 202 -8.23 20.09 -0.70
N MET A 203 -8.21 20.18 0.64
CA MET A 203 -7.19 20.94 1.37
C MET A 203 -5.77 20.34 1.23
N MET A 204 -5.65 19.08 0.83
CA MET A 204 -4.37 18.34 0.86
C MET A 204 -3.61 18.38 -0.47
N ASN A 205 -4.27 18.74 -1.59
CA ASN A 205 -3.87 18.21 -2.90
C ASN A 205 -3.17 19.17 -3.88
N LYS A 206 -2.70 20.35 -3.48
CA LYS A 206 -2.05 21.26 -4.47
C LYS A 206 -0.70 20.70 -4.93
N THR A 207 0.25 20.45 -4.03
CA THR A 207 1.65 20.18 -4.39
C THR A 207 1.88 18.82 -5.08
N PHE A 208 1.19 17.76 -4.65
CA PHE A 208 1.36 16.41 -5.20
C PHE A 208 0.71 16.26 -6.59
N ILE A 209 -0.45 16.88 -6.81
CA ILE A 209 -1.06 16.98 -8.15
C ILE A 209 -0.12 17.73 -9.11
N TYR A 210 0.54 18.80 -8.66
CA TYR A 210 1.53 19.51 -9.48
C TYR A 210 2.73 18.62 -9.84
N CYS A 211 3.29 17.85 -8.89
CA CYS A 211 4.39 16.92 -9.18
C CYS A 211 3.97 15.80 -10.16
N ARG A 212 2.80 15.18 -9.95
CA ARG A 212 2.27 14.14 -10.84
C ARG A 212 1.97 14.69 -12.24
N ARG A 213 1.43 15.91 -12.34
CA ARG A 213 1.21 16.63 -13.61
C ARG A 213 2.53 17.00 -14.29
N ALA A 214 3.53 17.46 -13.53
CA ALA A 214 4.86 17.80 -14.05
C ALA A 214 5.54 16.56 -14.65
N VAL A 215 5.55 15.43 -13.94
CA VAL A 215 6.08 14.15 -14.45
C VAL A 215 5.32 13.68 -15.70
N ARG A 216 4.00 13.86 -15.74
CA ARG A 216 3.17 13.54 -16.92
C ARG A 216 3.50 14.44 -18.12
N LYS A 217 3.73 15.74 -17.89
CA LYS A 217 4.14 16.71 -18.93
C LYS A 217 5.52 16.37 -19.47
N VAL A 218 6.50 16.11 -18.60
CA VAL A 218 7.86 15.70 -19.00
C VAL A 218 7.81 14.41 -19.83
N ARG A 219 7.00 13.41 -19.44
CA ARG A 219 6.82 12.19 -20.26
C ARG A 219 6.25 12.48 -21.65
N LYS A 220 5.30 13.41 -21.78
CA LYS A 220 4.75 13.81 -23.08
C LYS A 220 5.82 14.51 -23.94
N SER A 221 6.61 15.41 -23.37
CA SER A 221 7.67 16.12 -24.07
C SER A 221 8.78 15.18 -24.54
N ILE A 222 9.21 14.23 -23.72
CA ILE A 222 10.24 13.23 -24.11
C ILE A 222 9.71 12.31 -25.23
N ALA A 223 8.45 11.91 -25.18
CA ALA A 223 7.84 11.09 -26.23
C ALA A 223 7.70 11.81 -27.58
N GLN A 224 7.70 13.15 -27.58
CA GLN A 224 7.68 13.97 -28.79
C GLN A 224 9.09 14.18 -29.39
N VAL A 225 10.14 14.07 -28.57
CA VAL A 225 11.55 14.25 -29.01
C VAL A 225 12.16 12.94 -29.53
N ILE A 226 11.59 11.78 -29.17
CA ILE A 226 12.05 10.44 -29.58
C ILE A 226 11.31 9.94 -30.84
N ARG A 227 10.44 10.76 -31.45
CA ARG A 227 9.86 10.52 -32.77
C ARG A 227 10.57 11.35 -33.82
#